data_AF-A0A1G7B4U7-F1
#
_entry.id   AF-A0A1G7B4U7-F1
#
_cell.length_a   1.000
_cell.length_b   1.000
_cell.length_c   1.000
_cell.angle_alpha   90.00
_cell.angle_beta   90.00
_cell.angle_gamma   90.00
#
_symmetry.space_group_name_H-M   'P 1'
#
loop_
_entity.id
_entity.type
_entity.pdbx_description
1 polymer ?
#
loop_
_entity_poly.entity_id
_entity_poly.type
_entity_poly.pdbx_seq_one_letter_code
_entity_poly.pdbx_strand_id
1 'polypeptide(L)'
;MFKSYKVVVFALFSMCVSASAAGDTKVPEPFRGEAPESDLTINYDDLTGIFETTVMRAGQSDRREAPKARPAAGSRIQRGNTKPTRLEGNRVDFHVFLGDNLEMMRRLRDDIASVPSVLPLKDLSRNEQLAYWLNLYNVTLITQIGKIFPETNLRKFYPELWDEKVITVTGIPLSLNDIQHKIVIPKFRNPLVMYGMFQGIVGSPNIRRRAYEGRNVWEMLERNAREFVNSNRGARYKWGKLRVSELYQVNAALFPDFERDLKRHLYQYAYASFRDRIRDAKEIRPDIDDWYVADLYGGNRALSSANTNGAAMLMSIKSGGGGAGGSGGADGGSIEAAWFMKMDTLNMNRTRFPIHVVEYLHKKEKRDRKTRVGNVDVEEYKAPVETGTDDN
;
A
#
# COMPACT_ATOMS: atom_id res chain seq x y z
N MET A 1 -29.97 -11.91 -73.57
CA MET A 1 -28.49 -11.95 -73.54
C MET A 1 -28.02 -11.10 -72.37
N PHE A 2 -27.94 -11.66 -71.16
CA PHE A 2 -27.38 -10.97 -69.99
C PHE A 2 -26.55 -11.96 -69.18
N LYS A 3 -25.24 -11.67 -69.08
CA LYS A 3 -24.21 -12.47 -68.40
C LYS A 3 -24.29 -12.24 -66.89
N SER A 4 -24.35 -13.32 -66.12
CA SER A 4 -24.16 -13.34 -64.67
C SER A 4 -22.70 -13.09 -64.31
N TYR A 5 -22.43 -12.10 -63.45
CA TYR A 5 -21.15 -11.95 -62.76
C TYR A 5 -21.26 -12.55 -61.36
N LYS A 6 -20.48 -13.60 -61.09
CA LYS A 6 -20.26 -14.12 -59.73
C LYS A 6 -19.22 -13.25 -59.05
N VAL A 7 -19.63 -12.51 -58.02
CA VAL A 7 -18.71 -11.83 -57.09
C VAL A 7 -18.27 -12.83 -56.03
N VAL A 8 -16.98 -13.16 -56.03
CA VAL A 8 -16.34 -13.95 -54.97
C VAL A 8 -16.05 -13.02 -53.81
N VAL A 9 -16.78 -13.18 -52.70
CA VAL A 9 -16.52 -12.46 -51.45
C VAL A 9 -15.36 -13.16 -50.75
N PHE A 10 -14.17 -12.57 -50.82
CA PHE A 10 -13.04 -12.94 -49.97
C PHE A 10 -13.34 -12.45 -48.55
N ALA A 11 -13.69 -13.39 -47.66
CA ALA A 11 -13.78 -13.13 -46.23
C ALA A 11 -12.36 -12.89 -45.69
N LEU A 12 -11.99 -11.62 -45.57
CA LEU A 12 -10.83 -11.16 -44.82
C LEU A 12 -11.09 -11.50 -43.34
N PHE A 13 -10.58 -12.64 -42.89
CA PHE A 13 -10.43 -12.98 -41.49
C PHE A 13 -9.43 -11.98 -40.89
N SER A 14 -9.95 -10.87 -40.37
CA SER A 14 -9.18 -9.92 -39.59
C SER A 14 -8.74 -10.64 -38.31
N MET A 15 -7.48 -11.08 -38.30
CA MET A 15 -6.83 -11.66 -37.15
C MET A 15 -6.70 -10.54 -36.10
N CYS A 16 -7.72 -10.40 -35.25
CA CYS A 16 -7.62 -9.64 -34.01
C CYS A 16 -6.60 -10.34 -33.12
N VAL A 17 -5.32 -10.02 -33.30
CA VAL A 17 -4.29 -10.30 -32.30
C VAL A 17 -4.62 -9.45 -31.09
N SER A 18 -5.28 -10.06 -30.12
CA SER A 18 -5.61 -9.46 -28.83
C SER A 18 -4.36 -8.79 -28.25
N ALA A 19 -4.46 -7.51 -27.87
CA ALA A 19 -3.35 -6.74 -27.31
C ALA A 19 -2.69 -7.37 -26.05
N SER A 20 -3.32 -8.39 -25.47
CA SER A 20 -2.76 -9.28 -24.42
C SER A 20 -1.47 -9.98 -24.87
N ALA A 21 -1.41 -10.50 -26.10
CA ALA A 21 -0.28 -11.31 -26.58
C ALA A 21 1.04 -10.53 -26.74
N ALA A 22 0.97 -9.23 -27.06
CA ALA A 22 2.15 -8.39 -27.26
C ALA A 22 2.83 -7.93 -25.95
N GLY A 23 2.17 -8.08 -24.79
CA GLY A 23 2.73 -7.77 -23.47
C GLY A 23 3.58 -8.90 -22.91
N ASP A 24 3.13 -10.13 -23.14
CA ASP A 24 3.73 -11.32 -22.56
C ASP A 24 5.11 -11.64 -23.12
N THR A 25 5.42 -11.24 -24.36
CA THR A 25 6.73 -11.50 -24.98
C THR A 25 7.90 -10.82 -24.27
N LYS A 26 7.65 -9.73 -23.53
CA LYS A 26 8.68 -9.03 -22.74
C LYS A 26 8.88 -9.63 -21.34
N VAL A 27 7.93 -10.43 -20.88
CA VAL A 27 7.96 -11.10 -19.57
C VAL A 27 8.79 -12.39 -19.69
N PRO A 28 9.52 -12.84 -18.66
CA PRO A 28 10.17 -14.15 -18.67
C PRO A 28 9.19 -15.29 -18.96
N GLU A 29 9.62 -16.29 -19.73
CA GLU A 29 8.76 -17.39 -20.22
C GLU A 29 7.93 -18.09 -19.13
N PRO A 30 8.47 -18.41 -17.93
CA PRO A 30 7.69 -19.08 -16.89
C PRO A 30 6.53 -18.25 -16.32
N PHE A 31 6.52 -16.94 -16.55
CA PHE A 31 5.50 -16.02 -16.03
C PHE A 31 4.54 -15.51 -17.13
N ARG A 32 4.63 -16.11 -18.33
CA ARG A 32 3.70 -15.86 -19.44
C ARG A 32 2.45 -16.72 -19.31
N GLY A 33 1.41 -16.34 -20.04
CA GLY A 33 0.11 -16.99 -20.04
C GLY A 33 -0.80 -16.50 -18.92
N GLU A 34 -2.06 -16.85 -19.08
CA GLU A 34 -3.14 -16.66 -18.11
C GLU A 34 -4.28 -17.62 -18.45
N ALA A 35 -5.03 -18.02 -17.43
CA ALA A 35 -6.25 -18.81 -17.56
C ALA A 35 -7.45 -17.92 -17.17
N PRO A 36 -8.12 -17.27 -18.14
CA PRO A 36 -9.15 -16.27 -17.85
C PRO A 36 -10.31 -16.79 -16.99
N GLU A 37 -10.71 -18.04 -17.22
CA GLU A 37 -11.82 -18.72 -16.53
C GLU A 37 -11.37 -19.50 -15.28
N SER A 38 -10.15 -19.26 -14.78
CA SER A 38 -9.65 -19.96 -13.60
C SER A 38 -10.19 -19.35 -12.31
N ASP A 39 -10.86 -20.19 -11.52
CA ASP A 39 -11.34 -19.88 -10.17
C ASP A 39 -10.30 -20.18 -9.08
N LEU A 40 -9.07 -20.53 -9.46
CA LEU A 40 -8.01 -20.82 -8.51
C LEU A 40 -7.58 -19.54 -7.78
N THR A 41 -7.52 -19.61 -6.45
CA THR A 41 -7.13 -18.51 -5.57
C THR A 41 -6.02 -18.93 -4.62
N ILE A 42 -5.09 -18.02 -4.34
CA ILE A 42 -4.04 -18.22 -3.34
C ILE A 42 -4.53 -17.66 -2.00
N ASN A 43 -4.34 -18.43 -0.92
CA ASN A 43 -4.66 -17.97 0.41
C ASN A 43 -3.53 -17.06 0.95
N TYR A 44 -3.91 -15.87 1.44
CA TYR A 44 -3.01 -14.87 2.04
C TYR A 44 -3.43 -14.47 3.47
N ASP A 45 -4.08 -15.37 4.21
CA ASP A 45 -4.60 -15.12 5.55
C ASP A 45 -3.47 -14.81 6.55
N ASP A 46 -2.39 -15.60 6.55
CA ASP A 46 -1.22 -15.35 7.40
C ASP A 46 -0.62 -13.96 7.15
N LEU A 47 -0.48 -13.60 5.87
CA LEU A 47 0.04 -12.30 5.47
C LEU A 47 -0.91 -11.17 5.89
N THR A 48 -2.21 -11.40 5.75
CA THR A 48 -3.24 -10.46 6.18
C THR A 48 -3.21 -10.26 7.69
N GLY A 49 -3.12 -11.32 8.50
CA GLY A 49 -3.01 -11.23 9.96
C GLY A 49 -1.80 -10.41 10.40
N ILE A 50 -0.64 -10.62 9.77
CA ILE A 50 0.57 -9.82 10.01
C ILE A 50 0.36 -8.35 9.64
N PHE A 51 -0.21 -8.06 8.47
CA PHE A 51 -0.45 -6.67 8.04
C PHE A 51 -1.51 -5.96 8.86
N GLU A 52 -2.55 -6.66 9.33
CA GLU A 52 -3.57 -6.07 10.15
C GLU A 52 -3.04 -5.61 11.50
N THR A 53 -2.08 -6.34 12.08
CA THR A 53 -1.46 -6.04 13.37
C THR A 53 -0.33 -5.01 13.27
N THR A 54 0.45 -5.02 12.19
CA THR A 54 1.64 -4.16 12.03
C THR A 54 1.38 -2.83 11.35
N VAL A 55 0.38 -2.75 10.48
CA VAL A 55 0.13 -1.55 9.67
C VAL A 55 -0.90 -0.65 10.35
N MET A 56 -0.42 0.50 10.82
CA MET A 56 -1.23 1.53 11.44
C MET A 56 -1.91 2.43 10.40
N ARG A 57 -3.24 2.51 10.44
CA ARG A 57 -4.03 3.41 9.57
C ARG A 57 -3.87 4.88 9.96
N ALA A 58 -3.48 5.72 9.00
CA ALA A 58 -3.45 7.18 9.17
C ALA A 58 -4.81 7.84 8.99
N GLY A 59 -5.65 7.30 8.11
CA GLY A 59 -6.83 7.98 7.56
C GLY A 59 -6.47 8.92 6.40
N GLN A 60 -7.49 9.42 5.70
CA GLN A 60 -7.31 10.26 4.50
C GLN A 60 -6.56 11.58 4.80
N SER A 61 -5.81 12.09 3.82
CA SER A 61 -5.13 13.38 3.94
C SER A 61 -6.14 14.53 4.09
N ASP A 62 -5.90 15.40 5.07
CA ASP A 62 -6.59 16.69 5.22
C ASP A 62 -5.95 17.80 4.38
N ARG A 63 -4.95 17.43 3.56
CA ARG A 63 -4.11 18.29 2.74
C ARG A 63 -3.41 19.42 3.51
N ARG A 64 -3.31 19.29 4.84
CA ARG A 64 -2.55 20.22 5.70
C ARG A 64 -1.12 19.74 5.83
N GLU A 65 -0.20 20.63 5.47
CA GLU A 65 1.23 20.39 5.67
C GLU A 65 1.56 20.36 7.17
N ALA A 66 2.48 19.48 7.53
CA ALA A 66 3.00 19.44 8.88
C ALA A 66 3.76 20.75 9.19
N PRO A 67 3.59 21.34 10.38
CA PRO A 67 4.33 22.54 10.78
C PRO A 67 5.84 22.34 10.63
N LYS A 68 6.63 23.40 10.48
CA LYS A 68 8.09 23.27 10.46
C LYS A 68 8.54 22.53 11.73
N ALA A 69 9.25 21.43 11.54
CA ALA A 69 9.79 20.68 12.66
C ALA A 69 10.74 21.59 13.46
N ARG A 70 10.70 21.52 14.79
CA ARG A 70 11.57 22.28 15.70
C ARG A 70 12.44 21.33 16.50
N PRO A 71 13.71 21.68 16.81
CA PRO A 71 14.52 20.88 17.72
C PRO A 71 13.95 20.96 19.14
N ALA A 72 14.33 20.00 19.99
CA ALA A 72 13.96 20.03 21.41
C ALA A 72 14.58 21.26 22.11
N ALA A 73 13.92 21.76 23.15
CA ALA A 73 14.45 22.87 23.95
C ALA A 73 15.87 22.55 24.45
N GLY A 74 16.81 23.47 24.25
CA GLY A 74 18.22 23.28 24.59
C GLY A 74 19.04 22.46 23.57
N SER A 75 18.46 22.03 22.45
CA SER A 75 19.19 21.34 21.36
C SER A 75 19.10 22.11 20.05
N ARG A 76 20.17 22.04 19.25
CA ARG A 76 20.18 22.49 17.84
C ARG A 76 19.95 21.33 16.86
N ILE A 77 19.90 20.10 17.36
CA ILE A 77 19.80 18.89 16.54
C ILE A 77 18.33 18.56 16.32
N GLN A 78 17.96 18.47 15.05
CA GLN A 78 16.65 17.98 14.63
C GLN A 78 16.75 16.50 14.31
N ARG A 79 15.95 15.67 14.99
CA ARG A 79 15.90 14.22 14.79
C ARG A 79 14.61 13.81 14.07
N GLY A 80 14.71 12.86 13.14
CA GLY A 80 13.58 12.26 12.42
C GLY A 80 13.17 13.02 11.16
N ASN A 81 11.97 12.71 10.66
CA ASN A 81 11.44 13.27 9.43
C ASN A 81 11.07 14.76 9.60
N THR A 82 11.64 15.62 8.78
CA THR A 82 11.43 17.08 8.79
C THR A 82 10.51 17.57 7.68
N LYS A 83 10.15 16.69 6.73
CA LYS A 83 9.37 17.01 5.55
C LYS A 83 7.93 17.43 5.92
N PRO A 84 7.26 18.24 5.08
CA PRO A 84 5.87 18.65 5.31
C PRO A 84 4.86 17.49 5.30
N THR A 85 5.24 16.37 4.70
CA THR A 85 4.43 15.15 4.52
C THR A 85 4.54 14.15 5.67
N ARG A 86 5.39 14.43 6.68
CA ARG A 86 5.69 13.50 7.79
C ARG A 86 4.49 13.07 8.65
N LEU A 87 3.36 13.77 8.57
CA LEU A 87 2.12 13.46 9.31
C LEU A 87 1.04 12.82 8.42
N GLU A 88 1.42 12.33 7.23
CA GLU A 88 0.53 11.67 6.28
C GLU A 88 0.99 10.25 5.97
N GLY A 89 0.08 9.46 5.40
CA GLY A 89 0.33 8.06 5.03
C GLY A 89 0.32 7.13 6.23
N ASN A 90 0.04 5.85 5.99
CA ASN A 90 0.11 4.84 7.05
C ASN A 90 1.53 4.65 7.58
N ARG A 91 1.64 3.96 8.71
CA ARG A 91 2.92 3.57 9.31
C ARG A 91 2.97 2.07 9.48
N VAL A 92 4.13 1.49 9.27
CA VAL A 92 4.41 0.07 9.53
C VAL A 92 5.28 0.01 10.77
N ASP A 93 4.97 -0.90 11.68
CA ASP A 93 5.84 -1.16 12.82
C ASP A 93 7.04 -2.03 12.40
N PHE A 94 8.12 -1.40 11.95
CA PHE A 94 9.31 -2.13 11.52
C PHE A 94 10.08 -2.77 12.67
N HIS A 95 9.83 -2.36 13.91
CA HIS A 95 10.50 -2.90 15.10
C HIS A 95 10.11 -4.33 15.40
N VAL A 96 8.91 -4.72 14.97
CA VAL A 96 8.42 -6.10 15.11
C VAL A 96 9.15 -7.03 14.15
N PHE A 97 9.60 -6.54 13.00
CA PHE A 97 10.32 -7.34 11.99
C PHE A 97 11.83 -7.46 12.26
N LEU A 98 12.22 -7.64 13.52
CA LEU A 98 13.61 -7.83 13.95
C LEU A 98 13.80 -9.20 14.60
N GLY A 99 15.03 -9.73 14.56
CA GLY A 99 15.35 -11.05 15.13
C GLY A 99 14.52 -12.15 14.49
N ASP A 100 13.96 -13.05 15.29
CA ASP A 100 13.18 -14.20 14.82
C ASP A 100 12.00 -13.83 13.91
N ASN A 101 11.36 -12.70 14.16
CA ASN A 101 10.21 -12.25 13.38
C ASN A 101 10.62 -11.86 11.95
N LEU A 102 11.85 -11.35 11.77
CA LEU A 102 12.40 -11.12 10.43
C LEU A 102 12.58 -12.44 9.69
N GLU A 103 13.04 -13.47 10.40
CA GLU A 103 13.23 -14.79 9.82
C GLU A 103 11.89 -15.44 9.46
N MET A 104 10.88 -15.29 10.31
CA MET A 104 9.51 -15.71 10.00
C MET A 104 8.96 -15.02 8.75
N MET A 105 9.18 -13.71 8.60
CA MET A 105 8.78 -12.99 7.38
C MET A 105 9.54 -13.44 6.14
N ARG A 106 10.82 -13.84 6.26
CA ARG A 106 11.58 -14.42 5.15
C ARG A 106 11.05 -15.78 4.75
N ARG A 107 10.68 -16.63 5.71
CA ARG A 107 10.02 -17.91 5.42
C ARG A 107 8.71 -17.70 4.69
N LEU A 108 7.85 -16.82 5.18
CA LEU A 108 6.59 -16.49 4.50
C LEU A 108 6.81 -15.96 3.08
N ARG A 109 7.82 -15.11 2.88
CA ARG A 109 8.22 -14.63 1.55
C ARG A 109 8.62 -15.79 0.64
N ASP A 110 9.42 -16.70 1.14
CA ASP A 110 9.96 -17.83 0.37
C ASP A 110 8.86 -18.86 0.07
N ASP A 111 7.92 -19.08 1.00
CA ASP A 111 6.73 -19.89 0.81
C ASP A 111 5.87 -19.31 -0.32
N ILE A 112 5.59 -18.00 -0.31
CA ILE A 112 4.89 -17.32 -1.43
C ILE A 112 5.69 -17.45 -2.73
N ALA A 113 7.01 -17.25 -2.70
CA ALA A 113 7.87 -17.40 -3.88
C ALA A 113 7.84 -18.83 -4.46
N SER A 114 7.57 -19.83 -3.62
CA SER A 114 7.50 -21.24 -4.01
C SER A 114 6.13 -21.67 -4.59
N VAL A 115 5.06 -20.88 -4.42
CA VAL A 115 3.71 -21.24 -4.92
C VAL A 115 3.70 -21.64 -6.41
N PRO A 116 4.40 -20.91 -7.32
CA PRO A 116 4.46 -21.27 -8.74
C PRO A 116 5.07 -22.63 -9.06
N SER A 117 5.78 -23.26 -8.11
CA SER A 117 6.34 -24.62 -8.27
C SER A 117 5.26 -25.70 -8.24
N VAL A 118 4.18 -25.44 -7.50
CA VAL A 118 3.06 -26.37 -7.32
C VAL A 118 1.89 -25.96 -8.21
N LEU A 119 1.62 -24.65 -8.31
CA LEU A 119 0.56 -24.08 -9.10
C LEU A 119 1.14 -23.06 -10.09
N PRO A 120 1.44 -23.48 -11.34
CA PRO A 120 2.02 -22.60 -12.34
C PRO A 120 1.18 -21.33 -12.55
N LEU A 121 1.84 -20.17 -12.64
CA LEU A 121 1.14 -18.88 -12.76
C LEU A 121 0.22 -18.79 -13.99
N LYS A 122 0.55 -19.49 -15.07
CA LYS A 122 -0.27 -19.55 -16.29
C LYS A 122 -1.67 -20.13 -16.05
N ASP A 123 -1.85 -20.94 -15.00
CA ASP A 123 -3.11 -21.60 -14.66
C ASP A 123 -3.99 -20.70 -13.76
N LEU A 124 -3.45 -19.55 -13.33
CA LEU A 124 -4.18 -18.54 -12.56
C LEU A 124 -4.80 -17.49 -13.48
N SER A 125 -5.91 -16.90 -13.02
CA SER A 125 -6.48 -15.72 -13.65
C SER A 125 -5.50 -14.56 -13.64
N ARG A 126 -5.63 -13.66 -14.64
CA ARG A 126 -4.80 -12.46 -14.76
C ARG A 126 -4.79 -11.63 -13.47
N ASN A 127 -5.93 -11.52 -12.80
CA ASN A 127 -6.06 -10.75 -11.57
C ASN A 127 -5.37 -11.43 -10.38
N GLU A 128 -5.47 -12.76 -10.28
CA GLU A 128 -4.80 -13.52 -9.24
C GLU A 128 -3.26 -13.46 -9.40
N GLN A 129 -2.77 -13.51 -10.65
CA GLN A 129 -1.35 -13.28 -10.92
C GLN A 129 -0.89 -11.87 -10.47
N LEU A 130 -1.71 -10.83 -10.68
CA LEU A 130 -1.39 -9.49 -10.19
C LEU A 130 -1.32 -9.45 -8.66
N ALA A 131 -2.31 -10.04 -7.99
CA ALA A 131 -2.35 -10.12 -6.53
C ALA A 131 -1.09 -10.81 -5.98
N TYR A 132 -0.70 -11.95 -6.58
CA TYR A 132 0.53 -12.66 -6.28
C TYR A 132 1.76 -11.75 -6.33
N TRP A 133 2.00 -11.08 -7.46
CA TRP A 133 3.18 -10.24 -7.63
C TRP A 133 3.22 -9.05 -6.67
N LEU A 134 2.06 -8.42 -6.41
CA LEU A 134 1.97 -7.31 -5.46
C LEU A 134 2.25 -7.75 -4.02
N ASN A 135 1.71 -8.90 -3.61
CA ASN A 135 1.94 -9.45 -2.28
C ASN A 135 3.41 -9.86 -2.10
N LEU A 136 3.97 -10.61 -3.06
CA LEU A 136 5.37 -11.03 -3.03
C LEU A 136 6.32 -9.82 -2.99
N TYR A 137 6.05 -8.79 -3.80
CA TYR A 137 6.82 -7.54 -3.78
C TYR A 137 6.78 -6.88 -2.41
N ASN A 138 5.58 -6.68 -1.84
CA ASN A 138 5.41 -5.96 -0.57
C ASN A 138 6.06 -6.71 0.60
N VAL A 139 5.91 -8.03 0.67
CA VAL A 139 6.59 -8.87 1.68
C VAL A 139 8.10 -8.77 1.51
N THR A 140 8.60 -8.93 0.29
CA THR A 140 10.04 -8.86 -0.01
C THR A 140 10.62 -7.52 0.43
N LEU A 141 9.95 -6.42 0.11
CA LEU A 141 10.40 -5.09 0.52
C LEU A 141 10.44 -4.93 2.04
N ILE A 142 9.42 -5.39 2.77
CA ILE A 142 9.43 -5.34 4.24
C ILE A 142 10.63 -6.12 4.78
N THR A 143 10.93 -7.30 4.23
CA THR A 143 12.10 -8.09 4.66
C THR A 143 13.42 -7.37 4.38
N GLN A 144 13.53 -6.64 3.27
CA GLN A 144 14.75 -5.87 2.94
C GLN A 144 14.92 -4.66 3.84
N ILE A 145 13.85 -3.92 4.12
CA ILE A 145 13.89 -2.79 5.07
C ILE A 145 14.25 -3.29 6.46
N GLY A 146 13.71 -4.43 6.89
CA GLY A 146 14.05 -5.07 8.16
C GLY A 146 15.55 -5.38 8.31
N LYS A 147 16.27 -5.71 7.22
CA LYS A 147 17.72 -5.94 7.24
C LYS A 147 18.53 -4.68 7.54
N ILE A 148 18.12 -3.55 6.96
CA ILE A 148 18.84 -2.27 7.10
C ILE A 148 18.31 -1.41 8.25
N PHE A 149 17.27 -1.87 8.93
CA PHE A 149 16.73 -1.22 10.11
C PHE A 149 17.85 -1.09 11.18
N PRO A 150 18.09 0.09 11.78
CA PRO A 150 17.15 1.18 12.02
C PRO A 150 17.37 2.41 11.13
N GLU A 151 17.85 2.23 9.89
CA GLU A 151 17.98 3.36 8.99
C GLU A 151 16.65 4.11 8.81
N THR A 152 16.70 5.43 8.93
CA THR A 152 15.51 6.29 8.81
C THR A 152 15.29 6.89 7.43
N ASN A 153 16.34 6.97 6.60
CA ASN A 153 16.27 7.55 5.26
C ASN A 153 16.77 6.55 4.23
N LEU A 154 15.87 6.09 3.36
CA LEU A 154 16.15 5.04 2.39
C LEU A 154 16.80 5.57 1.10
N ARG A 155 16.93 6.90 0.93
CA ARG A 155 17.44 7.51 -0.31
C ARG A 155 18.84 7.03 -0.68
N LYS A 156 19.70 6.79 0.31
CA LYS A 156 21.09 6.34 0.08
C LYS A 156 21.21 4.86 -0.30
N PHE A 157 20.11 4.12 -0.23
CA PHE A 157 20.02 2.70 -0.60
C PHE A 157 19.32 2.51 -1.95
N TYR A 158 18.94 3.62 -2.61
CA TYR A 158 18.28 3.59 -3.90
C TYR A 158 19.29 3.94 -5.01
N PRO A 159 19.41 3.12 -6.08
CA PRO A 159 18.54 1.98 -6.41
C PRO A 159 19.02 0.62 -5.88
N GLU A 160 20.17 0.53 -5.20
CA GLU A 160 20.88 -0.73 -4.94
C GLU A 160 20.05 -1.78 -4.19
N LEU A 161 19.31 -1.39 -3.15
CA LEU A 161 18.46 -2.29 -2.36
C LEU A 161 17.30 -2.86 -3.19
N TRP A 162 16.84 -2.13 -4.20
CA TRP A 162 15.77 -2.57 -5.11
C TRP A 162 16.28 -3.41 -6.27
N ASP A 163 17.57 -3.32 -6.58
CA ASP A 163 18.24 -4.09 -7.65
C ASP A 163 18.85 -5.42 -7.16
N GLU A 164 19.00 -5.59 -5.84
CA GLU A 164 19.50 -6.83 -5.23
C GLU A 164 18.62 -8.04 -5.58
N LYS A 165 19.23 -9.14 -6.05
CA LYS A 165 18.54 -10.41 -6.35
C LYS A 165 18.31 -11.18 -5.06
N VAL A 166 17.10 -11.07 -4.52
CA VAL A 166 16.81 -11.47 -3.13
C VAL A 166 15.79 -12.59 -3.01
N ILE A 167 15.12 -12.92 -4.11
CA ILE A 167 14.14 -14.00 -4.20
C ILE A 167 14.36 -14.78 -5.51
N THR A 168 13.98 -16.05 -5.51
CA THR A 168 14.00 -16.89 -6.71
C THR A 168 12.61 -17.46 -6.91
N VAL A 169 12.03 -17.23 -8.09
CA VAL A 169 10.71 -17.77 -8.46
C VAL A 169 10.88 -18.62 -9.71
N THR A 170 10.44 -19.88 -9.66
CA THR A 170 10.62 -20.87 -10.76
C THR A 170 12.04 -20.90 -11.34
N GLY A 171 13.06 -20.86 -10.46
CA GLY A 171 14.48 -20.89 -10.86
C GLY A 171 15.05 -19.57 -11.39
N ILE A 172 14.26 -18.49 -11.48
CA ILE A 172 14.72 -17.18 -11.93
C ILE A 172 15.01 -16.29 -10.70
N PRO A 173 16.24 -15.82 -10.50
CA PRO A 173 16.56 -14.86 -9.45
C PRO A 173 16.00 -13.48 -9.82
N LEU A 174 15.23 -12.88 -8.91
CA LEU A 174 14.52 -11.62 -9.11
C LEU A 174 14.87 -10.60 -8.02
N SER A 175 14.95 -9.34 -8.44
CA SER A 175 14.94 -8.17 -7.56
C SER A 175 13.56 -7.53 -7.49
N LEU A 176 13.37 -6.58 -6.57
CA LEU A 176 12.14 -5.77 -6.51
C LEU A 176 11.91 -5.04 -7.84
N ASN A 177 12.97 -4.44 -8.41
CA ASN A 177 12.89 -3.77 -9.70
C ASN A 177 12.60 -4.73 -10.87
N ASP A 178 13.05 -5.99 -10.82
CA ASP A 178 12.65 -6.97 -11.83
C ASP A 178 11.15 -7.26 -11.77
N ILE A 179 10.62 -7.52 -10.56
CA ILE A 179 9.18 -7.76 -10.38
C ILE A 179 8.38 -6.58 -10.93
N GLN A 180 8.75 -5.36 -10.55
CA GLN A 180 8.04 -4.16 -10.98
C GLN A 180 8.19 -3.89 -12.49
N HIS A 181 9.42 -3.73 -12.97
CA HIS A 181 9.68 -3.17 -14.31
C HIS A 181 9.79 -4.23 -15.41
N LYS A 182 10.15 -5.48 -15.09
CA LYS A 182 10.28 -6.55 -16.10
C LYS A 182 9.07 -7.49 -16.15
N ILE A 183 8.30 -7.59 -15.06
CA ILE A 183 7.15 -8.49 -14.98
C ILE A 183 5.84 -7.69 -14.95
N VAL A 184 5.58 -6.95 -13.86
CA VAL A 184 4.27 -6.33 -13.60
C VAL A 184 3.94 -5.24 -14.62
N ILE A 185 4.82 -4.27 -14.83
CA ILE A 185 4.56 -3.16 -15.77
C ILE A 185 4.32 -3.67 -17.21
N PRO A 186 5.20 -4.53 -17.79
CA PRO A 186 5.00 -5.03 -19.16
C PRO A 186 3.77 -5.90 -19.34
N LYS A 187 3.42 -6.71 -18.32
CA LYS A 187 2.28 -7.64 -18.36
C LYS A 187 0.95 -6.91 -18.22
N PHE A 188 0.79 -6.08 -17.19
CA PHE A 188 -0.50 -5.48 -16.82
C PHE A 188 -0.78 -4.13 -17.49
N ARG A 189 0.26 -3.34 -17.82
CA ARG A 189 0.18 -2.08 -18.57
C ARG A 189 -0.85 -1.07 -18.04
N ASN A 190 -1.10 -1.08 -16.73
CA ASN A 190 -2.05 -0.19 -16.09
C ASN A 190 -1.33 0.62 -14.99
N PRO A 191 -1.34 1.97 -15.02
CA PRO A 191 -0.72 2.80 -13.99
C PRO A 191 -1.18 2.48 -12.56
N LEU A 192 -2.36 1.89 -12.37
CA LEU A 192 -2.87 1.51 -11.05
C LEU A 192 -1.94 0.55 -10.30
N VAL A 193 -1.19 -0.31 -11.00
CA VAL A 193 -0.31 -1.31 -10.36
C VAL A 193 0.78 -0.67 -9.51
N MET A 194 1.24 0.55 -9.83
CA MET A 194 2.26 1.25 -9.03
C MET A 194 1.75 1.60 -7.63
N TYR A 195 0.44 1.76 -7.45
CA TYR A 195 -0.14 1.98 -6.12
C TYR A 195 -0.21 0.69 -5.30
N GLY A 196 0.01 -0.48 -5.91
CA GLY A 196 0.07 -1.76 -5.22
C GLY A 196 1.43 -2.03 -4.59
N MET A 197 2.48 -1.40 -5.13
CA MET A 197 3.88 -1.63 -4.79
C MET A 197 4.36 -0.56 -3.82
N PHE A 198 4.24 -0.85 -2.52
CA PHE A 198 4.73 0.01 -1.45
C PHE A 198 6.23 0.27 -1.63
N GLN A 199 6.78 1.44 -1.26
CA GLN A 199 8.24 1.68 -1.38
C GLN A 199 8.93 1.82 -0.02
N GLY A 200 8.23 1.52 1.08
CA GLY A 200 8.84 1.61 2.42
C GLY A 200 9.00 3.02 2.97
N ILE A 201 8.76 4.04 2.14
CA ILE A 201 8.95 5.45 2.47
C ILE A 201 7.61 6.17 2.64
N VAL A 202 7.60 7.25 3.42
CA VAL A 202 6.42 8.10 3.61
C VAL A 202 5.93 8.63 2.26
N GLY A 203 6.82 9.01 1.35
CA GLY A 203 6.48 9.54 0.02
C GLY A 203 5.79 8.58 -0.95
N SER A 204 5.54 7.32 -0.55
CA SER A 204 4.98 6.26 -1.40
C SER A 204 3.49 5.95 -1.09
N PRO A 205 2.78 5.20 -1.96
CA PRO A 205 1.40 4.80 -1.71
C PRO A 205 1.33 3.96 -0.43
N ASN A 206 0.17 3.95 0.23
CA ASN A 206 0.07 3.21 1.49
C ASN A 206 0.16 1.70 1.25
N ILE A 207 0.86 0.97 2.11
CA ILE A 207 0.68 -0.48 2.17
C ILE A 207 -0.74 -0.83 2.66
N ARG A 208 -1.35 -1.88 2.14
CA ARG A 208 -2.69 -2.31 2.58
C ARG A 208 -2.59 -3.18 3.82
N ARG A 209 -3.60 -3.09 4.69
CA ARG A 209 -3.73 -3.95 5.88
C ARG A 209 -4.16 -5.38 5.55
N ARG A 210 -4.71 -5.59 4.36
CA ARG A 210 -5.06 -6.90 3.83
C ARG A 210 -4.22 -7.16 2.61
N ALA A 211 -3.83 -8.42 2.41
CA ALA A 211 -3.19 -8.84 1.17
C ALA A 211 -4.12 -8.60 -0.02
N TYR A 212 -3.54 -8.45 -1.20
CA TYR A 212 -4.31 -8.39 -2.44
C TYR A 212 -4.84 -9.78 -2.78
N GLU A 213 -6.07 -9.87 -3.30
CA GLU A 213 -6.68 -11.10 -3.81
C GLU A 213 -7.18 -10.84 -5.23
N GLY A 214 -7.18 -11.83 -6.13
CA GLY A 214 -7.57 -11.63 -7.53
C GLY A 214 -8.97 -11.05 -7.69
N ARG A 215 -9.91 -11.44 -6.81
CA ARG A 215 -11.30 -10.94 -6.84
C ARG A 215 -11.44 -9.44 -6.56
N ASN A 216 -10.48 -8.80 -5.88
CA ASN A 216 -10.60 -7.41 -5.41
C ASN A 216 -9.37 -6.53 -5.69
N VAL A 217 -8.33 -7.07 -6.34
CA VAL A 217 -7.05 -6.39 -6.55
C VAL A 217 -7.21 -5.01 -7.18
N TRP A 218 -8.00 -4.89 -8.25
CA TRP A 218 -8.20 -3.61 -8.95
C TRP A 218 -8.94 -2.58 -8.11
N GLU A 219 -9.95 -2.99 -7.34
CA GLU A 219 -10.68 -2.12 -6.42
C GLU A 219 -9.75 -1.62 -5.29
N MET A 220 -8.89 -2.48 -4.77
CA MET A 220 -7.90 -2.12 -3.75
C MET A 220 -6.86 -1.14 -4.28
N LEU A 221 -6.37 -1.36 -5.52
CA LEU A 221 -5.45 -0.48 -6.22
C LEU A 221 -6.06 0.88 -6.51
N GLU A 222 -7.29 0.92 -7.02
CA GLU A 222 -8.02 2.16 -7.29
C GLU A 222 -8.24 2.98 -6.02
N ARG A 223 -8.67 2.33 -4.93
CA ARG A 223 -8.78 3.02 -3.63
C ARG A 223 -7.44 3.60 -3.20
N ASN A 224 -6.32 2.97 -3.55
CA ASN A 224 -4.99 3.42 -3.10
C ASN A 224 -4.50 4.57 -3.96
N ALA A 225 -4.81 4.50 -5.26
CA ALA A 225 -4.62 5.59 -6.22
C ALA A 225 -5.34 6.85 -5.73
N ARG A 226 -6.65 6.73 -5.44
CA ARG A 226 -7.46 7.85 -4.95
C ARG A 226 -6.89 8.42 -3.65
N GLU A 227 -6.52 7.57 -2.70
CA GLU A 227 -5.93 8.03 -1.44
C GLU A 227 -4.60 8.78 -1.67
N PHE A 228 -3.71 8.21 -2.48
CA PHE A 228 -2.38 8.79 -2.70
C PHE A 228 -2.43 10.07 -3.53
N VAL A 229 -3.16 10.09 -4.65
CA VAL A 229 -3.33 11.26 -5.53
C VAL A 229 -3.89 12.46 -4.77
N ASN A 230 -4.80 12.21 -3.82
CA ASN A 230 -5.42 13.28 -3.03
C ASN A 230 -4.61 13.66 -1.77
N SER A 231 -3.46 13.04 -1.54
CA SER A 231 -2.55 13.38 -0.43
C SER A 231 -1.46 14.37 -0.83
N ASN A 232 -0.87 15.06 0.16
CA ASN A 232 0.28 15.94 -0.09
C ASN A 232 1.55 15.15 -0.46
N ARG A 233 1.56 13.83 -0.22
CA ARG A 233 2.61 12.89 -0.64
C ARG A 233 2.52 12.56 -2.13
N GLY A 234 1.31 12.46 -2.67
CA GLY A 234 1.09 12.15 -4.09
C GLY A 234 1.14 13.38 -4.98
N ALA A 235 0.34 14.42 -4.70
CA ALA A 235 0.28 15.60 -5.54
C ALA A 235 -0.10 16.87 -4.77
N ARG A 236 0.56 17.99 -5.08
CA ARG A 236 0.35 19.30 -4.48
C ARG A 236 0.34 20.38 -5.55
N TYR A 237 -0.65 21.27 -5.50
CA TYR A 237 -0.66 22.45 -6.34
C TYR A 237 -0.05 23.64 -5.60
N LYS A 238 0.92 24.31 -6.22
CA LYS A 238 1.57 25.49 -5.64
C LYS A 238 2.06 26.44 -6.74
N TRP A 239 1.66 27.71 -6.68
CA TRP A 239 2.11 28.76 -7.59
C TRP A 239 2.00 28.40 -9.09
N GLY A 240 0.85 27.86 -9.51
CA GLY A 240 0.62 27.47 -10.91
C GLY A 240 1.28 26.16 -11.35
N LYS A 241 1.95 25.45 -10.44
CA LYS A 241 2.69 24.21 -10.71
C LYS A 241 2.08 23.03 -9.95
N LEU A 242 2.02 21.88 -10.61
CA LEU A 242 1.62 20.63 -9.98
C LEU A 242 2.86 19.86 -9.56
N ARG A 243 3.19 19.95 -8.27
CA ARG A 243 4.25 19.17 -7.64
C ARG A 243 3.73 17.75 -7.39
N VAL A 244 4.48 16.74 -7.80
CA VAL A 244 4.09 15.33 -7.71
C VAL A 244 5.19 14.50 -7.04
N SER A 245 4.83 13.33 -6.51
CA SER A 245 5.78 12.36 -5.99
C SER A 245 6.85 11.97 -7.00
N GLU A 246 8.11 11.87 -6.57
CA GLU A 246 9.18 11.27 -7.38
C GLU A 246 8.84 9.85 -7.85
N LEU A 247 7.93 9.14 -7.15
CA LEU A 247 7.41 7.84 -7.56
C LEU A 247 6.86 7.83 -9.00
N TYR A 248 6.21 8.92 -9.43
CA TYR A 248 5.70 8.99 -10.80
C TYR A 248 6.84 9.01 -11.82
N GLN A 249 7.94 9.68 -11.50
CA GLN A 249 9.14 9.70 -12.35
C GLN A 249 9.82 8.33 -12.39
N VAL A 250 9.91 7.62 -11.26
CA VAL A 250 10.40 6.23 -11.22
C VAL A 250 9.55 5.31 -12.11
N ASN A 251 8.24 5.57 -12.18
CA ASN A 251 7.29 4.82 -13.00
C ASN A 251 6.97 5.50 -14.33
N ALA A 252 7.85 6.35 -14.87
CA ALA A 252 7.60 7.09 -16.11
C ALA A 252 7.30 6.17 -17.31
N ALA A 253 7.75 4.91 -17.29
CA ALA A 253 7.43 3.90 -18.30
C ALA A 253 5.91 3.61 -18.43
N LEU A 254 5.10 3.93 -17.41
CA LEU A 254 3.64 3.84 -17.45
C LEU A 254 2.97 5.04 -18.15
N PHE A 255 3.73 6.09 -18.46
CA PHE A 255 3.26 7.36 -19.02
C PHE A 255 4.09 7.73 -20.25
N PRO A 256 3.77 7.21 -21.45
CA PRO A 256 4.51 7.49 -22.68
C PRO A 256 4.72 8.99 -22.97
N ASP A 257 3.67 9.80 -22.77
CA ASP A 257 3.78 11.25 -22.66
C ASP A 257 3.66 11.62 -21.18
N PHE A 258 4.81 11.81 -20.52
CA PHE A 258 4.85 11.94 -19.07
C PHE A 258 3.94 13.06 -18.55
N GLU A 259 3.99 14.26 -19.13
CA GLU A 259 3.14 15.36 -18.65
C GLU A 259 1.66 15.10 -18.92
N ARG A 260 1.30 14.80 -20.17
CA ARG A 260 -0.10 14.67 -20.57
C ARG A 260 -0.77 13.48 -19.90
N ASP A 261 -0.11 12.32 -19.93
CA ASP A 261 -0.69 11.07 -19.46
C ASP A 261 -0.75 11.04 -17.94
N LEU A 262 0.26 11.58 -17.24
CA LEU A 262 0.21 11.74 -15.78
C LEU A 262 -0.89 12.74 -15.38
N LYS A 263 -1.01 13.89 -16.05
CA LYS A 263 -2.06 14.87 -15.75
C LYS A 263 -3.45 14.25 -15.87
N ARG A 264 -3.69 13.48 -16.94
CA ARG A 264 -4.95 12.73 -17.16
C ARG A 264 -5.20 11.71 -16.05
N HIS A 265 -4.19 10.92 -15.71
CA HIS A 265 -4.26 9.94 -14.63
C HIS A 265 -4.57 10.57 -13.27
N LEU A 266 -3.87 11.64 -12.90
CA LEU A 266 -4.13 12.39 -11.66
C LEU A 266 -5.55 12.97 -11.66
N TYR A 267 -6.01 13.52 -12.77
CA TYR A 267 -7.37 14.07 -12.89
C TYR A 267 -8.45 13.01 -12.65
N GLN A 268 -8.28 11.80 -13.20
CA GLN A 268 -9.21 10.69 -13.05
C GLN A 268 -9.44 10.31 -11.57
N TYR A 269 -8.36 10.19 -10.80
CA TYR A 269 -8.41 9.75 -9.40
C TYR A 269 -8.47 10.89 -8.37
N ALA A 270 -8.33 12.14 -8.79
CA ALA A 270 -8.49 13.30 -7.91
C ALA A 270 -9.95 13.54 -7.53
N TYR A 271 -10.15 14.05 -6.32
CA TYR A 271 -11.43 14.60 -5.87
C TYR A 271 -11.77 15.89 -6.62
N ALA A 272 -13.07 16.19 -6.70
CA ALA A 272 -13.57 17.37 -7.42
C ALA A 272 -12.85 18.67 -7.01
N SER A 273 -12.63 18.87 -5.70
CA SER A 273 -11.93 20.04 -5.16
C SER A 273 -10.47 20.20 -5.58
N PHE A 274 -9.83 19.14 -6.10
CA PHE A 274 -8.45 19.15 -6.54
C PHE A 274 -8.30 19.08 -8.07
N ARG A 275 -9.32 18.64 -8.79
CA ARG A 275 -9.32 18.50 -10.26
C ARG A 275 -9.05 19.81 -10.98
N ASP A 276 -9.67 20.91 -10.55
CA ASP A 276 -9.43 22.24 -11.16
C ASP A 276 -7.96 22.65 -11.03
N ARG A 277 -7.36 22.42 -9.85
CA ARG A 277 -5.94 22.71 -9.63
C ARG A 277 -5.03 21.87 -10.53
N ILE A 278 -5.39 20.62 -10.79
CA ILE A 278 -4.65 19.77 -11.74
C ILE A 278 -4.80 20.35 -13.15
N ARG A 279 -6.01 20.67 -13.60
CA ARG A 279 -6.27 21.24 -14.93
C ARG A 279 -5.46 22.53 -15.15
N ASP A 280 -5.48 23.44 -14.19
CA ASP A 280 -4.90 24.78 -14.30
C ASP A 280 -3.38 24.80 -14.09
N ALA A 281 -2.77 23.69 -13.72
CA ALA A 281 -1.32 23.58 -13.60
C ALA A 281 -0.64 23.69 -14.97
N LYS A 282 0.34 24.59 -15.05
CA LYS A 282 1.11 24.89 -16.28
C LYS A 282 2.26 23.90 -16.52
N GLU A 283 2.75 23.27 -15.47
CA GLU A 283 3.94 22.41 -15.47
C GLU A 283 3.79 21.37 -14.36
N ILE A 284 4.26 20.14 -14.62
CA ILE A 284 4.41 19.09 -13.61
C ILE A 284 5.85 19.06 -13.08
N ARG A 285 6.00 19.00 -11.75
CA ARG A 285 7.30 18.89 -11.08
C ARG A 285 7.38 17.67 -10.17
N PRO A 286 8.13 16.62 -10.52
CA PRO A 286 8.34 15.46 -9.65
C PRO A 286 9.40 15.80 -8.57
N ASP A 287 8.98 16.50 -7.52
CA ASP A 287 9.90 17.04 -6.50
C ASP A 287 9.39 16.82 -5.06
N ILE A 288 8.42 15.92 -4.88
CA ILE A 288 7.98 15.46 -3.57
C ILE A 288 8.76 14.18 -3.23
N ASP A 289 9.77 14.32 -2.37
CA ASP A 289 10.87 13.39 -2.14
C ASP A 289 10.97 12.93 -0.66
N ASP A 290 9.86 12.49 -0.07
CA ASP A 290 9.86 12.04 1.33
C ASP A 290 10.35 10.59 1.46
N TRP A 291 11.68 10.42 1.37
CA TRP A 291 12.40 9.15 1.47
C TRP A 291 12.59 8.63 2.89
N TYR A 292 11.98 9.27 3.89
CA TYR A 292 12.00 8.74 5.24
C TYR A 292 11.18 7.46 5.30
N VAL A 293 11.71 6.44 5.99
CA VAL A 293 11.00 5.17 6.21
C VAL A 293 9.63 5.45 6.84
N ALA A 294 8.59 4.78 6.36
CA ALA A 294 7.23 4.87 6.88
C ALA A 294 7.07 4.04 8.17
N ASP A 295 7.98 4.25 9.12
CA ASP A 295 8.07 3.53 10.38
C ASP A 295 7.29 4.23 11.50
N LEU A 296 6.66 3.45 12.37
CA LEU A 296 5.96 3.97 13.54
C LEU A 296 6.92 4.61 14.54
N TYR A 297 8.18 4.19 14.67
CA TYR A 297 9.10 4.79 15.66
C TYR A 297 10.30 5.51 15.03
N GLY A 298 10.22 5.83 13.74
CA GLY A 298 11.24 6.60 13.01
C GLY A 298 12.67 6.12 13.28
N GLY A 299 12.92 4.80 13.30
CA GLY A 299 14.25 4.21 13.49
C GLY A 299 14.84 4.34 14.90
N ASN A 300 14.09 4.77 15.92
CA ASN A 300 14.63 4.80 17.28
C ASN A 300 14.67 3.40 17.90
N ARG A 301 15.86 2.90 18.28
CA ARG A 301 16.05 1.63 19.01
C ARG A 301 16.09 1.78 20.54
N ALA A 302 15.66 2.90 21.11
CA ALA A 302 15.88 3.18 22.53
C ALA A 302 15.19 2.15 23.45
N LEU A 303 15.97 1.16 23.91
CA LEU A 303 15.84 0.56 25.24
C LEU A 303 16.44 1.57 26.21
N SER A 304 15.66 2.55 26.68
CA SER A 304 16.14 3.41 27.75
C SER A 304 15.82 2.76 29.08
N SER A 305 16.87 2.42 29.83
CA SER A 305 16.83 1.99 31.24
C SER A 305 16.37 3.09 32.22
N ALA A 306 15.98 4.26 31.71
CA ALA A 306 15.46 5.36 32.50
C ALA A 306 13.96 5.53 32.26
N ASN A 307 13.17 5.18 33.28
CA ASN A 307 11.80 5.61 33.61
C ASN A 307 10.76 4.48 33.71
N THR A 308 10.74 3.82 34.87
CA THR A 308 9.76 2.83 35.35
C THR A 308 8.45 3.45 35.86
N ASN A 309 7.97 4.56 35.29
CA ASN A 309 6.68 5.14 35.72
C ASN A 309 5.51 4.60 34.86
N GLY A 310 4.94 3.48 35.32
CA GLY A 310 3.77 2.82 34.69
C GLY A 310 2.53 3.70 34.55
N ALA A 311 2.45 4.84 35.26
CA ALA A 311 1.36 5.80 35.15
C ALA A 311 1.30 6.51 33.78
N ALA A 312 2.43 6.70 33.09
CA ALA A 312 2.46 7.34 31.77
C ALA A 312 2.00 6.39 30.64
N MET A 313 2.24 5.09 30.82
CA MET A 313 1.82 4.04 29.88
C MET A 313 0.32 3.72 30.01
N LEU A 314 -0.20 3.70 31.25
CA LEU A 314 -1.63 3.48 31.49
C LEU A 314 -2.49 4.57 30.85
N MET A 315 -1.99 5.82 30.78
CA MET A 315 -2.68 6.95 30.15
C MET A 315 -2.61 6.94 28.62
N SER A 316 -1.65 6.25 27.99
CA SER A 316 -1.61 6.09 26.52
C SER A 316 -2.46 4.93 26.01
N ILE A 317 -2.80 3.96 26.88
CA ILE A 317 -3.55 2.76 26.51
C ILE A 317 -5.06 2.92 26.80
N LYS A 318 -5.46 3.72 27.80
CA LYS A 318 -6.86 3.82 28.26
C LYS A 318 -7.83 4.56 27.30
N SER A 319 -7.48 4.78 26.03
CA SER A 319 -8.39 5.36 25.02
C SER A 319 -9.03 4.34 24.06
N GLY A 320 -8.87 3.04 24.27
CA GLY A 320 -9.65 1.99 23.59
C GLY A 320 -10.01 0.86 24.56
N GLY A 321 -11.29 0.75 24.94
CA GLY A 321 -11.74 -0.16 25.98
C GLY A 321 -11.96 -1.61 25.54
N GLY A 322 -11.84 -2.52 26.53
CA GLY A 322 -12.78 -3.62 26.80
C GLY A 322 -12.50 -5.01 26.20
N GLY A 323 -12.30 -6.02 27.07
CA GLY A 323 -12.43 -7.46 26.79
C GLY A 323 -11.12 -8.25 26.98
N ALA A 324 -10.86 -8.86 28.13
CA ALA A 324 -11.29 -10.21 28.58
C ALA A 324 -10.26 -11.30 28.18
N GLY A 325 -9.69 -11.96 29.19
CA GLY A 325 -8.58 -12.90 29.06
C GLY A 325 -8.96 -14.35 28.73
N GLY A 326 -7.92 -15.14 28.51
CA GLY A 326 -7.99 -16.60 28.39
C GLY A 326 -6.70 -17.16 27.81
N SER A 327 -5.75 -17.57 28.66
CA SER A 327 -4.59 -18.36 28.27
C SER A 327 -4.94 -19.85 28.36
N GLY A 328 -5.20 -20.48 27.22
CA GLY A 328 -5.27 -21.93 27.07
C GLY A 328 -4.24 -22.36 26.03
N GLY A 329 -3.28 -23.20 26.41
CA GLY A 329 -2.23 -23.67 25.54
C GLY A 329 -2.70 -24.73 24.53
N ALA A 330 -1.98 -24.84 23.41
CA ALA A 330 -1.81 -26.07 22.66
C ALA A 330 -0.68 -25.87 21.63
N ASP A 331 0.29 -26.77 21.68
CA ASP A 331 1.32 -26.99 20.68
C ASP A 331 0.74 -27.18 19.27
N GLY A 332 1.37 -26.56 18.26
CA GLY A 332 1.07 -26.75 16.83
C GLY A 332 0.55 -25.52 16.06
N GLY A 333 0.77 -24.30 16.55
CA GLY A 333 0.12 -23.08 16.03
C GLY A 333 0.67 -22.54 14.71
N SER A 334 -0.25 -22.07 13.85
CA SER A 334 -0.01 -21.33 12.61
C SER A 334 1.00 -20.18 12.76
N ILE A 335 1.59 -19.72 11.64
CA ILE A 335 2.50 -18.55 11.60
C ILE A 335 1.85 -17.35 12.30
N GLU A 336 0.55 -17.17 12.09
CA GLU A 336 -0.27 -16.17 12.80
C GLU A 336 -0.24 -16.33 14.33
N ALA A 337 -0.44 -17.53 14.86
CA ALA A 337 -0.40 -17.78 16.31
C ALA A 337 0.99 -17.51 16.91
N ALA A 338 2.05 -17.94 16.21
CA ALA A 338 3.44 -17.66 16.62
C ALA A 338 3.76 -16.15 16.59
N TRP A 339 3.22 -15.43 15.60
CA TRP A 339 3.33 -13.97 15.48
C TRP A 339 2.69 -13.26 16.68
N PHE A 340 1.46 -13.61 17.04
CA PHE A 340 0.74 -13.00 18.15
C PHE A 340 1.45 -13.18 19.49
N MET A 341 1.96 -14.39 19.78
CA MET A 341 2.71 -14.65 21.01
C MET A 341 3.99 -13.81 21.11
N LYS A 342 4.70 -13.59 20.00
CA LYS A 342 5.94 -12.80 19.97
C LYS A 342 5.70 -11.29 20.01
N MET A 343 4.60 -10.80 19.44
CA MET A 343 4.22 -9.38 19.51
C MET A 343 3.99 -8.90 20.95
N ASP A 344 3.32 -9.70 21.78
CA ASP A 344 2.98 -9.33 23.16
C ASP A 344 4.23 -9.15 24.04
N THR A 345 5.20 -10.06 23.89
CA THR A 345 6.46 -10.02 24.65
C THR A 345 7.39 -8.86 24.26
N LEU A 346 7.35 -8.39 23.00
CA LEU A 346 8.19 -7.29 22.51
C LEU A 346 7.61 -5.91 22.82
N ASN A 347 6.27 -5.78 22.88
CA ASN A 347 5.58 -4.52 23.18
C ASN A 347 5.70 -4.10 24.65
N MET A 348 5.84 -5.05 25.59
CA MET A 348 5.97 -4.74 27.02
C MET A 348 7.30 -4.06 27.40
N ASN A 349 8.31 -4.05 26.52
CA ASN A 349 9.71 -3.73 26.88
C ASN A 349 10.30 -2.44 26.27
N ARG A 350 9.54 -1.54 25.62
CA ARG A 350 10.16 -0.42 24.85
C ARG A 350 9.58 0.98 25.08
N THR A 351 10.48 1.96 25.12
CA THR A 351 10.30 3.35 25.59
C THR A 351 9.82 4.33 24.48
N ARG A 352 9.31 5.49 24.92
CA ARG A 352 8.83 6.72 24.23
C ARG A 352 8.92 6.81 22.68
N PHE A 353 7.77 7.02 22.02
CA PHE A 353 7.67 7.41 20.60
C PHE A 353 8.47 8.69 20.27
N PRO A 354 9.10 8.81 19.08
CA PRO A 354 9.65 10.07 18.58
C PRO A 354 8.60 11.19 18.57
N ILE A 355 9.03 12.46 18.73
CA ILE A 355 8.12 13.62 18.77
C ILE A 355 7.18 13.67 17.56
N HIS A 356 7.69 13.45 16.34
CA HIS A 356 6.87 13.47 15.12
C HIS A 356 5.85 12.32 15.06
N VAL A 357 6.12 11.21 15.73
CA VAL A 357 5.18 10.08 15.84
C VAL A 357 4.09 10.41 16.85
N VAL A 358 4.45 10.98 18.01
CA VAL A 358 3.46 11.47 18.98
C VAL A 358 2.55 12.52 18.34
N GLU A 359 3.12 13.45 17.58
CA GLU A 359 2.36 14.42 16.77
C GLU A 359 1.41 13.73 15.79
N TYR A 360 1.87 12.68 15.11
CA TYR A 360 1.06 11.89 14.19
C TYR A 360 -0.08 11.15 14.91
N LEU A 361 0.19 10.51 16.06
CA LEU A 361 -0.82 9.84 16.89
C LEU A 361 -1.87 10.84 17.40
N HIS A 362 -1.46 12.00 17.89
CA HIS A 362 -2.39 13.07 18.30
C HIS A 362 -3.20 13.60 17.12
N LYS A 363 -2.58 13.78 15.94
CA LYS A 363 -3.30 14.23 14.73
C LYS A 363 -4.34 13.19 14.32
N LYS A 364 -3.98 11.90 14.36
CA LYS A 364 -4.88 10.79 14.09
C LYS A 364 -6.03 10.76 15.09
N GLU A 365 -5.76 10.83 16.39
CA GLU A 365 -6.81 10.84 17.42
C GLU A 365 -7.80 12.00 17.22
N LYS A 366 -7.28 13.22 16.95
CA LYS A 366 -8.14 14.37 16.65
C LYS A 366 -8.99 14.15 15.41
N ARG A 367 -8.47 13.47 14.39
CA ARG A 367 -9.22 13.12 13.17
C ARG A 367 -10.29 12.08 13.47
N ASP A 368 -9.92 11.01 14.16
CA ASP A 368 -10.82 9.90 14.52
C ASP A 368 -11.97 10.41 15.40
N ARG A 369 -11.68 11.31 16.35
CA ARG A 369 -12.71 12.04 17.13
C ARG A 369 -13.64 12.86 16.23
N LYS A 370 -13.10 13.65 15.29
CA LYS A 370 -13.91 14.45 14.35
C LYS A 370 -14.82 13.60 13.47
N THR A 371 -14.37 12.44 13.01
CA THR A 371 -15.19 11.50 12.24
C THR A 371 -16.24 10.76 13.07
N ARG A 372 -16.02 10.61 14.39
CA ARG A 372 -16.99 10.03 15.32
C ARG A 372 -18.15 10.99 15.64
N VAL A 373 -17.96 12.31 15.52
CA VAL A 373 -19.04 13.29 15.66
C VAL A 373 -19.84 13.40 14.35
N GLY A 374 -20.34 12.28 13.84
CA GLY A 374 -21.42 12.26 12.87
C GLY A 374 -22.73 12.38 13.65
N ASN A 375 -23.49 13.44 13.40
CA ASN A 375 -24.85 13.59 13.93
C ASN A 375 -25.68 12.38 13.48
N VAL A 376 -26.18 11.59 14.44
CA VAL A 376 -27.24 10.61 14.18
C VAL A 376 -28.54 11.34 14.45
N ASP A 377 -29.11 11.95 13.42
CA ASP A 377 -30.47 12.48 13.51
C ASP A 377 -31.42 11.27 13.39
N VAL A 378 -32.03 10.91 14.51
CA VAL A 378 -33.08 9.89 14.56
C VAL A 378 -34.36 10.58 14.09
N GLU A 379 -34.71 10.43 12.81
CA GLU A 379 -36.04 10.79 12.34
C GLU A 379 -37.02 9.72 12.80
N GLU A 380 -37.96 10.13 13.66
CA GLU A 380 -39.03 9.27 14.14
C GLU A 380 -39.99 8.97 12.98
N TYR A 381 -40.01 7.72 12.52
CA TYR A 381 -40.89 7.26 11.45
C TYR A 381 -42.35 7.31 11.93
N LYS A 382 -43.10 8.33 11.52
CA LYS A 382 -44.57 8.34 11.68
C LYS A 382 -45.19 7.41 10.63
N ALA A 383 -45.73 6.29 11.09
CA ALA A 383 -46.52 5.39 10.26
C ALA A 383 -47.74 6.14 9.67
N PRO A 384 -48.14 5.85 8.42
CA PRO A 384 -49.32 6.45 7.82
C PRO A 384 -50.58 6.00 8.56
N VAL A 385 -51.48 6.95 8.81
CA VAL A 385 -52.77 6.72 9.46
C VAL A 385 -53.65 5.90 8.52
N GLU A 386 -54.01 4.68 8.93
CA GLU A 386 -55.05 3.89 8.25
C GLU A 386 -56.39 4.62 8.39
N THR A 387 -56.91 5.13 7.28
CA THR A 387 -58.32 5.56 7.18
C THR A 387 -59.18 4.31 7.12
N GLY A 388 -59.68 3.91 8.29
CA GLY A 388 -60.72 2.88 8.41
C GLY A 388 -62.01 3.36 7.77
N THR A 389 -62.59 2.48 6.96
CA THR A 389 -63.96 2.46 6.47
C THR A 389 -64.96 2.46 7.63
N ASP A 390 -65.85 3.44 7.68
CA ASP A 390 -67.06 3.39 8.50
C ASP A 390 -68.20 2.72 7.72
N ASP A 391 -68.57 1.51 8.16
CA ASP A 391 -69.87 0.89 7.95
C ASP A 391 -70.82 1.36 9.07
N ASN A 392 -71.74 2.28 8.77
CA ASN A 392 -73.18 2.25 9.10
C ASN A 392 -73.90 3.54 8.68
#